data_AF-A0A8T5MJR1-F1
#
_entry.id   AF-A0A8T5MJR1-F1
#
_cell.length_a   1.000
_cell.length_b   1.000
_cell.length_c   1.000
_cell.angle_alpha   90.00
_cell.angle_beta   90.00
_cell.angle_gamma   90.00
#
_symmetry.space_group_name_H-M   'P 1'
#
loop_
_entity.id
_entity.type
_entity.pdbx_description
1 polymer ?
#
loop_
_entity_poly.entity_id
_entity_poly.type
_entity_poly.pdbx_seq_one_letter_code
_entity_poly.pdbx_strand_id
1 'polypeptide(L)'
;MHTKRKDNRDRLWSRLEREIQSRAKSKDRSFRLSGRWKRFVRVQDGFKIFAVDGKWLRDNVCINFLHAGHGYVHEFIPLDEIWVSTHHYRDSRFVSCRCRNVRKDLKMSKPYFDSTVIHEMTEFKRMAKGMGYWGAHQIALQKERDICLLDDPHSEVLPKKKKRRS
;
A
#
# COMPACT_ATOMS: atom_id res chain seq x y z
N MET A 1 6.71 35.72 -3.75
CA MET A 1 7.80 34.79 -3.40
C MET A 1 7.26 33.75 -2.40
N HIS A 2 7.02 32.52 -2.84
CA HIS A 2 6.54 31.46 -1.95
C HIS A 2 7.72 30.91 -1.15
N THR A 3 7.82 31.31 0.12
CA THR A 3 8.81 30.77 1.05
C THR A 3 8.51 29.28 1.26
N LYS A 4 9.40 28.41 0.77
CA LYS A 4 9.35 26.98 1.08
C LYS A 4 9.50 26.84 2.60
N ARG A 5 8.43 26.50 3.30
CA ARG A 5 8.49 26.11 4.72
C ARG A 5 9.60 25.06 4.89
N LYS A 6 10.50 25.27 5.86
CA LYS A 6 11.55 24.31 6.21
C LYS A 6 10.88 22.96 6.51
N ASP A 7 11.27 21.94 5.75
CA ASP A 7 10.83 20.57 5.95
C ASP A 7 11.48 20.03 7.22
N ASN A 8 10.70 19.98 8.31
CA ASN A 8 11.13 19.49 9.63
C ASN A 8 10.90 17.98 9.81
N ARG A 9 10.64 17.23 8.74
CA ARG A 9 10.53 15.77 8.81
C ARG A 9 11.92 15.18 9.10
N ASP A 10 11.93 14.00 9.74
CA ASP A 10 13.18 13.25 10.00
C ASP A 10 14.02 13.20 8.72
N ARG A 11 15.34 13.40 8.84
CA ARG A 11 16.27 13.37 7.70
C ARG A 11 16.14 12.09 6.88
N LEU A 12 15.79 10.97 7.53
CA LEU A 12 15.58 9.67 6.89
C LEU A 12 14.35 9.69 5.98
N TRP A 13 13.25 10.32 6.42
CA TRP A 13 12.01 10.43 5.65
C TRP A 13 12.15 11.35 4.44
N SER A 14 12.81 12.50 4.59
CA SER A 14 13.07 13.39 3.46
C SER A 14 14.02 12.76 2.43
N ARG A 15 14.95 11.89 2.86
CA ARG A 15 15.79 11.11 1.94
C ARG A 15 14.98 10.06 1.18
N LEU A 16 14.18 9.25 1.88
CA LEU A 16 13.34 8.22 1.27
C LEU A 16 12.38 8.81 0.22
N GLU A 17 11.73 9.93 0.55
CA GLU A 17 10.81 10.58 -0.40
C GLU A 17 11.54 11.07 -1.66
N ARG A 18 12.76 11.62 -1.53
CA ARG A 18 13.57 12.00 -2.69
C ARG A 18 13.94 10.80 -3.55
N GLU A 19 14.30 9.67 -2.93
CA GLU A 19 14.60 8.44 -3.65
C GLU A 19 13.38 7.91 -4.40
N ILE A 20 12.21 7.87 -3.74
CA ILE A 20 10.93 7.49 -4.36
C ILE A 20 10.64 8.39 -5.57
N GLN A 21 10.71 9.71 -5.40
CA GLN A 21 10.44 10.66 -6.48
C GLN A 21 11.45 10.57 -7.63
N SER A 22 12.73 10.34 -7.31
CA SER A 22 13.78 10.15 -8.31
C SER A 22 13.52 8.90 -9.15
N ARG A 23 13.28 7.76 -8.49
CA ARG A 23 12.97 6.48 -9.16
C ARG A 23 11.72 6.57 -10.00
N ALA A 24 10.70 7.29 -9.53
CA ALA A 24 9.47 7.49 -10.28
C ALA A 24 9.68 8.31 -11.57
N LYS A 25 10.60 9.28 -11.55
CA LYS A 25 10.94 10.09 -12.74
C LYS A 25 11.71 9.30 -13.79
N SER A 26 12.67 8.48 -13.36
CA SER A 26 13.53 7.68 -14.25
C SER A 26 12.95 6.30 -14.60
N LYS A 27 11.68 6.06 -14.29
CA LYS A 27 11.05 4.75 -14.41
C LYS A 27 10.90 4.32 -15.87
N ASP A 28 11.32 3.09 -16.17
CA ASP A 28 10.98 2.42 -17.42
C ASP A 28 9.48 2.06 -17.46
N ARG A 29 8.75 2.65 -18.41
CA ARG A 29 7.31 2.42 -18.60
C ARG A 29 6.99 1.12 -19.33
N SER A 30 7.98 0.53 -20.01
CA SER A 30 7.86 -0.74 -20.72
C SER A 30 8.09 -1.95 -19.81
N PHE A 31 8.78 -1.77 -18.68
CA PHE A 31 9.07 -2.85 -17.74
C PHE A 31 7.79 -3.57 -17.30
N ARG A 32 7.83 -4.91 -17.35
CA ARG A 32 6.76 -5.79 -16.88
C ARG A 32 7.39 -6.90 -16.06
N LEU A 33 6.90 -7.06 -14.82
CA LEU A 33 7.27 -8.17 -13.96
C LEU A 33 6.04 -9.07 -13.74
N SER A 34 6.22 -10.36 -14.01
CA SER A 34 5.19 -11.39 -13.93
C SER A 34 5.74 -12.66 -13.29
N GLY A 35 4.85 -13.49 -12.74
CA GLY A 35 5.20 -14.76 -12.11
C GLY A 35 4.00 -15.34 -11.36
N ARG A 36 4.13 -16.60 -10.90
CA ARG A 36 3.04 -17.32 -10.20
C ARG A 36 2.63 -16.65 -8.87
N TRP A 37 3.53 -15.86 -8.28
CA TRP A 37 3.30 -15.06 -7.07
C TRP A 37 2.39 -13.84 -7.31
N LYS A 38 2.01 -13.55 -8.56
CA LYS A 38 1.15 -12.43 -8.96
C LYS A 38 -0.09 -12.93 -9.66
N ARG A 39 -1.27 -12.56 -9.15
CA ARG A 39 -2.57 -12.96 -9.69
C ARG A 39 -3.44 -11.75 -9.96
N PHE A 40 -3.98 -11.65 -11.17
CA PHE A 40 -4.95 -10.62 -11.52
C PHE A 40 -6.23 -10.78 -10.70
N VAL A 41 -6.81 -9.65 -10.27
CA VAL A 41 -8.06 -9.62 -9.50
C VAL A 41 -9.16 -8.93 -10.29
N ARG A 42 -8.93 -7.68 -10.69
CA ARG A 42 -9.94 -6.84 -11.37
C ARG A 42 -9.30 -5.59 -12.00
N VAL A 43 -10.07 -4.89 -12.83
CA VAL A 43 -9.79 -3.50 -13.22
C VAL A 43 -10.64 -2.55 -12.36
N GLN A 44 -10.06 -1.43 -11.91
CA GLN A 44 -10.74 -0.42 -11.11
C GLN A 44 -10.16 0.98 -11.41
N ASP A 45 -11.01 1.94 -11.82
CA ASP A 45 -10.63 3.29 -12.28
C ASP A 45 -9.43 3.34 -13.25
N GLY A 46 -9.36 2.39 -14.18
CA GLY A 46 -8.26 2.29 -15.15
C GLY A 46 -6.98 1.62 -14.64
N PHE A 47 -6.96 1.15 -13.40
CA PHE A 47 -5.84 0.35 -12.86
C PHE A 47 -6.14 -1.15 -12.91
N LYS A 48 -5.15 -1.96 -13.26
CA LYS A 48 -5.18 -3.41 -13.04
C LYS A 48 -4.75 -3.71 -11.60
N ILE A 49 -5.64 -4.36 -10.86
CA ILE A 49 -5.41 -4.73 -9.46
C ILE A 49 -4.90 -6.17 -9.40
N PHE A 50 -3.76 -6.36 -8.74
CA PHE A 50 -3.13 -7.66 -8.55
C PHE A 50 -3.05 -8.02 -7.07
N ALA A 51 -3.41 -9.26 -6.77
CA ALA A 51 -3.09 -9.94 -5.53
C ALA A 51 -1.69 -10.55 -5.65
N VAL A 52 -0.80 -10.23 -4.72
CA VAL A 52 0.58 -10.73 -4.73
C VAL A 52 0.95 -11.48 -3.47
N ASP A 53 1.92 -12.38 -3.59
CA ASP A 53 2.69 -12.90 -2.46
C ASP A 53 3.76 -11.88 -2.06
N GLY A 54 3.43 -11.04 -1.08
CA GLY A 54 4.36 -10.06 -0.54
C GLY A 54 5.57 -10.67 0.18
N LYS A 55 5.54 -11.93 0.65
CA LYS A 55 6.73 -12.57 1.21
C LYS A 55 7.71 -12.86 0.09
N TRP A 56 7.24 -13.48 -0.99
CA TRP A 56 8.06 -13.73 -2.17
C TRP A 56 8.69 -12.43 -2.68
N LEU A 57 7.92 -11.34 -2.78
CA LEU A 57 8.43 -10.04 -3.20
C LEU A 57 9.55 -9.52 -2.28
N ARG A 58 9.40 -9.64 -0.97
CA ARG A 58 10.45 -9.19 -0.03
C ARG A 58 11.71 -10.03 -0.10
N ASP A 59 11.57 -11.33 -0.31
CA ASP A 59 12.70 -12.24 -0.38
C ASP A 59 13.46 -12.12 -1.72
N ASN A 60 12.79 -11.72 -2.81
CA ASN A 60 13.35 -11.82 -4.17
C ASN A 60 13.47 -10.49 -4.93
N VAL A 61 12.70 -9.46 -4.57
CA VAL A 61 12.59 -8.23 -5.38
C VAL A 61 12.87 -6.98 -4.55
N CYS A 62 12.13 -6.78 -3.46
CA CYS A 62 12.21 -5.57 -2.66
C CYS A 62 11.81 -5.84 -1.21
N ILE A 63 12.81 -5.87 -0.33
CA ILE A 63 12.63 -6.12 1.11
C ILE A 63 11.66 -5.12 1.79
N ASN A 64 11.51 -3.93 1.20
CA ASN A 64 10.63 -2.86 1.69
C ASN A 64 9.19 -2.95 1.15
N PHE A 65 8.82 -4.00 0.40
CA PHE A 65 7.44 -4.21 -0.03
C PHE A 65 6.57 -4.70 1.16
N LEU A 66 5.80 -3.79 1.74
CA LEU A 66 5.07 -4.04 2.99
C LEU A 66 3.71 -4.72 2.73
N HIS A 67 2.69 -3.89 2.49
CA HIS A 67 1.29 -4.30 2.37
C HIS A 67 0.79 -4.12 0.94
N ALA A 68 1.22 -3.07 0.25
CA ALA A 68 0.91 -2.84 -1.14
C ALA A 68 1.92 -1.88 -1.77
N GLY A 69 1.72 -1.60 -3.05
CA GLY A 69 2.52 -0.62 -3.77
C GLY A 69 1.97 -0.31 -5.17
N HIS A 70 2.41 0.82 -5.70
CA HIS A 70 2.13 1.28 -7.05
C HIS A 70 3.39 1.84 -7.75
N GLY A 71 3.28 2.12 -9.05
CA GLY A 71 4.44 2.41 -9.88
C GLY A 71 5.22 3.71 -9.60
N TYR A 72 4.68 4.65 -8.82
CA TYR A 72 5.45 5.82 -8.36
C TYR A 72 6.26 5.53 -7.08
N VAL A 73 5.92 4.48 -6.32
CA VAL A 73 6.63 4.08 -5.09
C VAL A 73 7.66 3.00 -5.39
N HIS A 74 7.27 2.03 -6.23
CA HIS A 74 8.12 0.91 -6.60
C HIS A 74 8.38 0.89 -8.11
N GLU A 75 9.66 0.94 -8.49
CA GLU A 75 10.07 1.02 -9.90
C GLU A 75 9.69 -0.24 -10.71
N PHE A 76 9.60 -1.40 -10.06
CA PHE A 76 9.23 -2.67 -10.69
C PHE A 76 7.70 -2.85 -10.90
N ILE A 77 6.86 -1.95 -10.36
CA ILE A 77 5.40 -2.03 -10.53
C ILE A 77 4.99 -1.12 -11.70
N PRO A 78 4.34 -1.61 -12.78
CA PRO A 78 3.89 -0.75 -13.88
C PRO A 78 2.96 0.39 -13.41
N LEU A 79 2.92 1.51 -14.15
CA LEU A 79 2.13 2.69 -13.77
C LEU A 79 0.61 2.47 -13.85
N ASP A 80 0.16 1.45 -14.57
CA ASP A 80 -1.24 1.06 -14.71
C ASP A 80 -1.61 -0.09 -13.75
N GLU A 81 -0.78 -0.38 -12.75
CA GLU A 81 -0.96 -1.50 -11.83
C GLU A 81 -0.90 -1.09 -10.35
N ILE A 82 -1.72 -1.75 -9.55
CA ILE A 82 -1.71 -1.69 -8.09
C ILE A 82 -1.52 -3.12 -7.58
N TRP A 83 -0.51 -3.35 -6.74
CA TRP A 83 -0.21 -4.67 -6.20
C TRP A 83 -0.48 -4.68 -4.70
N VAL A 84 -1.31 -5.63 -4.25
CA VAL A 84 -1.72 -5.73 -2.85
C VAL A 84 -1.33 -7.10 -2.30
N SER A 85 -0.59 -7.09 -1.19
CA SER A 85 -0.26 -8.28 -0.43
C SER A 85 -1.52 -8.95 0.09
N THR A 86 -1.54 -10.27 0.03
CA THR A 86 -2.71 -11.06 0.43
C THR A 86 -2.62 -11.68 1.82
N HIS A 87 -1.48 -11.58 2.50
CA HIS A 87 -1.25 -12.28 3.76
C HIS A 87 -0.71 -11.37 4.86
N HIS A 88 -1.09 -11.67 6.10
CA HIS A 88 -0.47 -11.12 7.30
C HIS A 88 0.92 -11.72 7.49
N TYR A 89 1.89 -10.88 7.82
CA TYR A 89 3.26 -11.30 8.10
C TYR A 89 3.57 -11.16 9.58
N ARG A 90 3.76 -12.28 10.27
CA ARG A 90 4.13 -12.30 11.70
C ARG A 90 5.64 -12.28 11.92
N ASP A 91 6.43 -12.55 10.88
CA ASP A 91 7.81 -13.03 11.04
C ASP A 91 8.83 -12.34 10.12
N SER A 92 8.53 -11.14 9.64
CA SER A 92 9.53 -10.39 8.88
C SER A 92 10.35 -9.53 9.85
N ARG A 93 11.67 -9.76 9.87
CA ARG A 93 12.67 -9.05 10.70
C ARG A 93 12.59 -7.51 10.61
N PHE A 94 11.94 -6.98 9.58
CA PHE A 94 11.83 -5.55 9.30
C PHE A 94 10.39 -5.01 9.35
N VAL A 95 9.38 -5.88 9.29
CA VAL A 95 7.95 -5.51 9.12
C VAL A 95 7.05 -6.60 9.73
N SER A 96 6.57 -6.40 10.95
CA SER A 96 5.53 -7.27 11.52
C SER A 96 4.16 -6.62 11.34
N CYS A 97 3.21 -7.29 10.70
CA CYS A 97 1.79 -6.91 10.80
C CYS A 97 1.39 -7.06 12.26
N ARG A 98 1.07 -5.96 12.94
CA ARG A 98 0.58 -5.98 14.34
C ARG A 98 -0.91 -6.27 14.44
N CYS A 99 -1.43 -6.93 13.42
CA CYS A 99 -2.84 -7.15 13.17
C CYS A 99 -3.38 -8.14 14.22
N ARG A 100 -4.44 -7.73 14.93
CA ARG A 100 -5.04 -8.54 16.01
C ARG A 100 -6.13 -9.44 15.41
N ASN A 101 -6.38 -10.60 16.04
CA ASN A 101 -7.44 -11.55 15.65
C ASN A 101 -7.33 -12.09 14.22
N VAL A 102 -6.10 -12.34 13.74
CA VAL A 102 -5.87 -12.90 12.41
C VAL A 102 -6.47 -14.32 12.30
N ARG A 103 -7.18 -14.61 11.20
CA ARG A 103 -7.76 -15.93 10.93
C ARG A 103 -6.68 -17.02 10.80
N LYS A 104 -7.10 -18.29 10.97
CA LYS A 104 -6.22 -19.47 10.88
C LYS A 104 -5.45 -19.60 9.55
N ASP A 105 -5.93 -18.98 8.47
CA ASP A 105 -5.33 -19.05 7.13
C ASP A 105 -4.40 -17.86 6.79
N LEU A 106 -4.12 -16.94 7.73
CA LEU A 106 -3.22 -15.79 7.58
C LEU A 106 -3.51 -14.86 6.37
N LYS A 107 -4.66 -14.99 5.72
CA LYS A 107 -5.07 -14.10 4.62
C LYS A 107 -5.70 -12.82 5.15
N MET A 108 -5.41 -11.71 4.48
CA MET A 108 -6.11 -10.44 4.70
C MET A 108 -7.58 -10.59 4.35
N SER A 109 -8.47 -9.92 5.09
CA SER A 109 -9.88 -9.86 4.73
C SER A 109 -10.13 -9.06 3.46
N LYS A 110 -11.30 -9.26 2.84
CA LYS A 110 -11.73 -8.48 1.67
C LYS A 110 -11.82 -6.97 1.97
N PRO A 111 -12.40 -6.53 3.11
CA PRO A 111 -12.40 -5.11 3.47
C PRO A 111 -11.00 -4.51 3.59
N TYR A 112 -10.05 -5.23 4.19
CA TYR A 112 -8.66 -4.78 4.24
C TYR A 112 -8.07 -4.61 2.83
N PHE A 113 -8.21 -5.66 2.00
CA PHE A 113 -7.74 -5.62 0.62
C PHE A 113 -8.31 -4.42 -0.15
N ASP A 114 -9.62 -4.18 -0.04
CA ASP A 114 -10.28 -3.09 -0.75
C ASP A 114 -9.90 -1.70 -0.20
N SER A 115 -9.73 -1.56 1.12
CA SER A 115 -9.18 -0.33 1.73
C SER A 115 -7.80 -0.02 1.18
N THR A 116 -6.91 -1.01 1.19
CA THR A 116 -5.54 -0.86 0.67
C THR A 116 -5.53 -0.50 -0.81
N VAL A 117 -6.40 -1.10 -1.64
CA VAL A 117 -6.53 -0.69 -3.06
C VAL A 117 -6.88 0.80 -3.17
N ILE A 118 -7.84 1.28 -2.39
CA ILE A 118 -8.28 2.69 -2.41
C ILE A 118 -7.17 3.61 -1.93
N HIS A 119 -6.42 3.20 -0.90
CA HIS A 119 -5.25 3.91 -0.41
C HIS A 119 -4.22 4.13 -1.52
N GLU A 120 -3.73 3.05 -2.13
CA GLU A 120 -2.71 3.09 -3.19
C GLU A 120 -3.17 3.88 -4.42
N MET A 121 -4.43 3.72 -4.83
CA MET A 121 -5.00 4.48 -5.94
C MET A 121 -5.07 5.97 -5.62
N THR A 122 -5.40 6.32 -4.38
CA THR A 122 -5.45 7.72 -3.92
C THR A 122 -4.05 8.31 -3.93
N GLU A 123 -3.06 7.60 -3.39
CA GLU A 123 -1.65 8.03 -3.43
C GLU A 123 -1.18 8.26 -4.86
N PHE A 124 -1.39 7.27 -5.73
CA PHE A 124 -1.03 7.35 -7.14
C PHE A 124 -1.62 8.60 -7.79
N LYS A 125 -2.94 8.81 -7.67
CA LYS A 125 -3.64 9.93 -8.31
C LYS A 125 -3.12 11.29 -7.82
N ARG A 126 -2.63 11.37 -6.57
CA ARG A 126 -2.03 12.59 -6.01
C ARG A 126 -0.59 12.78 -6.50
N MET A 127 0.22 11.72 -6.48
CA MET A 127 1.61 11.76 -6.96
C MET A 127 1.69 12.05 -8.46
N ALA A 128 0.77 11.50 -9.26
CA ALA A 128 0.66 11.79 -10.69
C ALA A 128 0.40 13.29 -10.97
N LYS A 129 -0.19 14.02 -10.02
CA LYS A 129 -0.40 15.47 -10.07
C LYS A 129 0.78 16.27 -9.50
N GLY A 130 1.91 15.62 -9.22
CA GLY A 130 3.13 16.24 -8.70
C GLY A 130 3.17 16.39 -7.17
N MET A 131 2.21 15.81 -6.44
CA MET A 131 2.26 15.81 -4.96
C MET A 131 3.39 14.90 -4.47
N GLY A 132 4.07 15.31 -3.39
CA GLY A 132 5.03 14.45 -2.71
C GLY A 132 4.35 13.21 -2.09
N TYR A 133 5.10 12.12 -1.99
CA TYR A 133 4.63 10.84 -1.45
C TYR A 133 3.97 11.02 -0.08
N TRP A 134 4.58 11.79 0.83
CA TRP A 134 4.03 11.98 2.16
C TRP A 134 2.65 12.66 2.15
N GLY A 135 2.51 13.73 1.36
CA GLY A 135 1.22 14.42 1.24
C GLY A 135 0.15 13.52 0.63
N ALA A 136 0.54 12.72 -0.37
CA ALA A 136 -0.33 11.74 -1.00
C ALA A 136 -0.77 10.66 -0.01
N HIS A 137 0.16 10.15 0.80
CA HIS A 137 -0.07 9.14 1.85
C HIS A 137 -1.04 9.63 2.92
N GLN A 138 -0.88 10.87 3.41
CA GLN A 138 -1.79 11.43 4.41
C GLN A 138 -3.22 11.57 3.87
N ILE A 139 -3.38 11.96 2.60
CA ILE A 139 -4.70 12.03 1.96
C ILE A 139 -5.31 10.64 1.80
N ALA A 140 -4.49 9.65 1.45
CA ALA A 140 -4.93 8.27 1.33
C ALA A 140 -5.43 7.70 2.68
N LEU A 141 -4.68 7.91 3.77
CA LEU A 141 -5.11 7.54 5.13
C LEU A 141 -6.42 8.21 5.53
N GLN A 142 -6.59 9.49 5.21
CA GLN A 142 -7.87 10.17 5.47
C GLN A 142 -8.99 9.55 4.65
N LYS A 143 -8.73 9.22 3.38
CA LYS A 143 -9.71 8.59 2.50
C LYS A 143 -10.14 7.21 3.03
N GLU A 144 -9.23 6.42 3.57
CA GLU A 144 -9.55 5.14 4.23
C GLU A 144 -10.51 5.31 5.42
N ARG A 145 -10.31 6.37 6.21
CA ARG A 145 -11.23 6.70 7.32
C ARG A 145 -12.60 7.13 6.83
N ASP A 146 -12.65 7.95 5.77
CA ASP A 146 -13.91 8.47 5.23
C ASP A 146 -14.80 7.36 4.62
N ILE A 147 -14.19 6.34 4.02
CA ILE A 147 -14.91 5.19 3.44
C ILE A 147 -15.35 4.18 4.49
N CYS A 148 -14.79 4.23 5.70
CA CYS A 148 -15.15 3.39 6.85
C CYS A 148 -15.22 1.88 6.53
N LEU A 149 -14.33 1.39 5.67
CA LEU A 149 -14.21 -0.05 5.38
C LEU A 149 -13.54 -0.81 6.54
N LEU A 150 -12.75 -0.11 7.36
CA LEU A 150 -12.09 -0.60 8.55
C LEU A 150 -12.25 0.43 9.69
N ASP A 151 -12.63 -0.03 10.88
CA ASP A 151 -12.67 0.81 12.10
C ASP A 151 -11.26 1.09 12.65
N ASP A 152 -10.35 0.12 12.54
CA ASP A 152 -8.93 0.21 12.87
C ASP A 152 -8.12 -0.57 11.80
N PRO A 153 -7.07 0.02 11.18
CA PRO A 153 -6.23 -0.65 10.16
C PRO A 153 -5.46 -1.87 10.70
N HIS A 154 -5.41 -2.05 12.01
CA HIS A 154 -4.87 -3.23 12.69
C HIS A 154 -5.96 -4.16 13.26
N SER A 155 -7.24 -3.83 13.07
CA SER A 155 -8.38 -4.67 13.42
C SER A 155 -8.90 -5.37 12.17
N GLU A 156 -8.59 -6.66 12.04
CA GLU A 156 -9.29 -7.50 11.06
C GLU A 156 -10.73 -7.68 11.54
N VAL A 157 -11.65 -7.12 10.77
CA VAL A 157 -13.08 -7.01 11.09
C VAL A 157 -13.72 -8.41 11.05
N LEU A 158 -13.76 -9.08 12.19
CA LEU A 158 -15.06 -9.59 12.59
C LEU A 158 -15.66 -8.54 13.50
N PRO A 159 -16.85 -7.98 13.20
CA PRO A 159 -17.55 -7.18 14.18
C PRO A 159 -17.63 -8.04 15.45
N LYS A 160 -17.15 -7.51 16.59
CA LYS A 160 -17.36 -8.18 17.88
C LYS A 160 -18.84 -8.54 17.91
N LYS A 161 -19.18 -9.83 18.01
CA LYS A 161 -20.57 -10.27 18.21
C LYS A 161 -21.14 -9.34 19.27
N LYS A 162 -22.11 -8.48 18.91
CA LYS A 162 -22.81 -7.66 19.90
C LYS A 162 -23.24 -8.65 20.98
N LYS A 163 -22.73 -8.50 22.20
CA LYS A 163 -23.28 -9.25 23.34
C LYS A 163 -24.78 -8.98 23.27
N ARG A 164 -25.57 -10.02 22.99
CA ARG A 164 -27.02 -9.91 23.13
C ARG A 164 -27.21 -9.43 24.57
N ARG A 165 -27.68 -8.20 24.73
CA ARG A 165 -28.15 -7.73 26.03
C ARG A 165 -29.31 -8.67 26.35
N SER A 166 -29.04 -9.59 27.27
CA SER A 166 -30.06 -10.39 27.95
C SER A 166 -30.93 -9.45 28.79
#